data_AF-V4TX34-F1
#
_entry.id   AF-V4TX34-F1
#
_cell.length_a   1.000
_cell.length_b   1.000
_cell.length_c   1.000
_cell.angle_alpha   90.00
_cell.angle_beta   90.00
_cell.angle_gamma   90.00
#
_symmetry.space_group_name_H-M   'P 1'
#
loop_
_entity.id
_entity.type
_entity.pdbx_description
1 polymer ?
#
loop_
_entity_poly.entity_id
_entity_poly.type
_entity_poly.pdbx_seq_one_letter_code
_entity_poly.pdbx_strand_id
1 'polypeptide(L)'
;KNSFAYLSVIPMVHAVVLLYNYYHIKQHRQLKFEGFESFSKLAVVLKPTLLAHMKLLQRSNDSELDDPDKQLSVTEKKIMDACDISNSLDASKDIPSTEGWPISKVAVLLIDSRKENCFLKHSSMTEGFFSLIEKDLDVSSCISEVMSEGKQKRKKIKVTRNFFEDAVDEDTLQQVAFSAVKEAAGINQNELIIIRSDVAYSLSKEKTMARFYIMQCK
;
A
#
# COMPACT_ATOMS: atom_id res chain seq x y z
N LYS A 1 -11.14 23.08 12.87
CA LYS A 1 -11.29 21.91 13.77
C LYS A 1 -11.73 20.62 13.07
N ASN A 2 -12.17 20.62 11.79
CA ASN A 2 -12.63 19.40 11.09
C ASN A 2 -11.59 18.66 10.24
N SER A 3 -10.36 19.17 10.08
CA SER A 3 -9.34 18.52 9.24
C SER A 3 -8.78 17.23 9.85
N PHE A 4 -8.63 17.18 11.18
CA PHE A 4 -8.06 16.02 11.88
C PHE A 4 -8.99 14.81 11.91
N ALA A 5 -10.30 15.02 12.07
CA ALA A 5 -11.29 13.94 11.95
C ALA A 5 -11.45 13.41 10.51
N TYR A 6 -11.11 14.22 9.50
CA TYR A 6 -11.19 13.81 8.09
C TYR A 6 -10.07 12.84 7.71
N LEU A 7 -8.85 13.06 8.24
CA LEU A 7 -7.69 12.19 7.99
C LEU A 7 -7.80 10.82 8.68
N SER A 8 -8.52 10.72 9.81
CA SER A 8 -8.70 9.45 10.52
C SER A 8 -9.71 8.51 9.84
N VAL A 9 -10.68 9.03 9.09
CA VAL A 9 -11.72 8.22 8.42
C VAL A 9 -11.17 7.47 7.21
N ILE A 10 -10.22 8.05 6.47
CA ILE A 10 -9.73 7.48 5.21
C ILE A 10 -9.08 6.09 5.38
N PRO A 11 -8.10 5.89 6.30
CA PRO A 11 -7.51 4.57 6.53
C PRO A 11 -8.53 3.55 7.05
N MET A 12 -9.48 3.99 7.88
CA MET A 12 -10.52 3.12 8.41
C MET A 12 -11.43 2.59 7.29
N VAL A 13 -11.87 3.46 6.37
CA VAL A 13 -12.71 3.06 5.24
C VAL A 13 -11.98 2.08 4.33
N HIS A 14 -10.71 2.35 4.00
CA HIS A 14 -9.85 1.41 3.24
C HIS A 14 -9.80 0.04 3.91
N ALA A 15 -9.54 -0.01 5.22
CA ALA A 15 -9.49 -1.24 5.98
C ALA A 15 -10.83 -1.99 5.99
N VAL A 16 -11.95 -1.29 6.18
CA VAL A 16 -13.30 -1.90 6.20
C VAL A 16 -13.63 -2.52 4.85
N VAL A 17 -13.28 -1.87 3.74
CA VAL A 17 -13.47 -2.45 2.39
C VAL A 17 -12.68 -3.76 2.26
N LEU A 18 -11.40 -3.77 2.59
CA LEU A 18 -10.56 -4.98 2.53
C LEU A 18 -11.10 -6.10 3.44
N LEU A 19 -11.51 -5.75 4.66
CA LEU A 19 -12.09 -6.68 5.62
C LEU A 19 -13.35 -7.32 5.07
N TYR A 20 -14.24 -6.55 4.46
CA TYR A 20 -15.48 -7.07 3.89
C TYR A 20 -15.24 -7.82 2.57
N ASN A 21 -14.67 -7.16 1.56
CA ASN A 21 -14.57 -7.67 0.19
C ASN A 21 -13.48 -8.71 -0.02
N TYR A 22 -12.52 -8.86 0.88
CA TYR A 22 -11.50 -9.90 0.79
C TYR A 22 -11.58 -10.89 1.95
N TYR A 23 -11.34 -10.45 3.18
CA TYR A 23 -11.21 -11.38 4.32
C TYR A 23 -12.52 -12.07 4.70
N HIS A 24 -13.62 -11.32 4.80
CA HIS A 24 -14.91 -11.83 5.20
C HIS A 24 -15.52 -12.74 4.13
N ILE A 25 -15.41 -12.38 2.85
CA ILE A 25 -15.80 -13.27 1.74
C ILE A 25 -14.96 -14.55 1.71
N LYS A 26 -13.65 -14.46 1.95
CA LYS A 26 -12.77 -15.63 1.99
C LYS A 26 -13.16 -16.62 3.10
N GLN A 27 -13.61 -16.10 4.25
CA GLN A 27 -14.14 -16.91 5.36
C GLN A 27 -15.57 -17.43 5.09
N HIS A 28 -16.36 -16.68 4.33
CA HIS A 28 -17.77 -16.97 4.05
C HIS A 28 -18.03 -16.97 2.54
N ARG A 29 -17.67 -18.07 1.86
CA ARG A 29 -17.70 -18.20 0.38
C ARG A 29 -19.07 -17.98 -0.28
N GLN A 30 -20.15 -17.93 0.49
CA GLN A 30 -21.50 -17.60 0.03
C GLN A 30 -21.73 -16.10 -0.18
N LEU A 31 -20.87 -15.25 0.37
CA LEU A 31 -20.97 -13.80 0.24
C LEU A 31 -20.47 -13.34 -1.13
N LYS A 32 -21.07 -12.25 -1.62
CA LYS A 32 -20.73 -11.67 -2.91
C LYS A 32 -19.80 -10.48 -2.71
N PHE A 33 -18.88 -10.33 -3.65
CA PHE A 33 -18.06 -9.14 -3.76
C PHE A 33 -18.93 -7.92 -4.09
N GLU A 34 -18.75 -6.83 -3.35
CA GLU A 34 -19.45 -5.58 -3.58
C GLU A 34 -18.52 -4.58 -4.25
N GLY A 35 -18.83 -4.22 -5.50
CA GLY A 35 -18.09 -3.20 -6.25
C GLY A 35 -18.21 -1.81 -5.61
N PHE A 36 -17.39 -0.88 -6.06
CA PHE A 36 -17.30 0.50 -5.53
C PHE A 36 -18.66 1.16 -5.29
N GLU A 37 -19.57 1.14 -6.28
CA GLU A 37 -20.87 1.83 -6.17
C GLU A 37 -21.79 1.16 -5.14
N SER A 38 -21.93 -0.17 -5.20
CA SER A 38 -22.77 -0.94 -4.28
C SER A 38 -22.25 -0.85 -2.85
N PHE A 39 -20.94 -0.99 -2.66
CA PHE A 39 -20.29 -0.86 -1.36
C PHE A 39 -20.50 0.54 -0.79
N SER A 40 -20.32 1.59 -1.60
CA SER A 40 -20.49 2.97 -1.14
C SER A 40 -21.93 3.26 -0.70
N LYS A 41 -22.92 2.76 -1.46
CA LYS A 41 -24.35 2.86 -1.07
C LYS A 41 -24.61 2.16 0.25
N LEU A 42 -24.13 0.92 0.40
CA LEU A 42 -24.27 0.15 1.64
C LEU A 42 -23.58 0.85 2.84
N ALA A 43 -22.37 1.36 2.65
CA ALA A 43 -21.61 2.04 3.68
C ALA A 43 -22.33 3.30 4.19
N VAL A 44 -22.97 4.08 3.32
CA VAL A 44 -23.77 5.24 3.72
C VAL A 44 -25.04 4.82 4.46
N VAL A 45 -25.72 3.75 4.03
CA VAL A 45 -26.89 3.24 4.74
C VAL A 45 -26.52 2.82 6.17
N LEU A 46 -25.41 2.10 6.34
CA LEU A 46 -24.94 1.64 7.65
C LEU A 46 -24.33 2.76 8.51
N LYS A 47 -23.66 3.72 7.86
CA LYS A 47 -23.03 4.85 8.53
C LYS A 47 -23.32 6.16 7.77
N PRO A 48 -24.50 6.78 8.02
CA PRO A 48 -24.95 7.96 7.29
C PRO A 48 -23.99 9.15 7.34
N THR A 49 -23.17 9.26 8.40
CA THR A 49 -22.15 10.31 8.52
C THR A 49 -21.08 10.24 7.43
N LEU A 50 -20.86 9.07 6.80
CA LEU A 50 -19.94 8.93 5.67
C LEU A 50 -20.40 9.70 4.44
N LEU A 51 -21.70 9.98 4.29
CA LEU A 51 -22.25 10.71 3.15
C LEU A 51 -21.56 12.06 2.97
N ALA A 52 -21.23 12.76 4.06
CA ALA A 52 -20.52 14.04 4.02
C ALA A 52 -19.14 13.98 3.33
N HIS A 53 -18.58 12.78 3.20
CA HIS A 53 -17.27 12.53 2.59
C HIS A 53 -17.37 11.90 1.20
N MET A 54 -18.56 11.68 0.64
CA MET A 54 -18.78 11.02 -0.66
C MET A 54 -19.47 11.99 -1.62
N LYS A 55 -18.73 12.49 -2.62
CA LYS A 55 -19.22 13.51 -3.56
C LYS A 55 -20.16 12.89 -4.59
N LEU A 56 -19.89 11.68 -5.05
CA LEU A 56 -20.66 11.00 -6.09
C LEU A 56 -22.07 10.69 -5.58
N LEU A 57 -22.20 10.20 -4.35
CA LEU A 57 -23.51 9.90 -3.74
C LEU A 57 -24.31 11.15 -3.34
N GLN A 58 -23.67 12.32 -3.23
CA GLN A 58 -24.36 13.59 -2.98
C GLN A 58 -24.95 14.21 -4.25
N ARG A 59 -24.52 13.78 -5.44
CA ARG A 59 -25.02 14.35 -6.70
C ARG A 59 -26.38 13.75 -7.04
N SER A 60 -27.35 14.63 -7.31
CA SER A 60 -28.57 14.27 -8.03
C SER A 60 -28.25 13.92 -9.48
N ASN A 61 -28.98 12.97 -10.06
CA ASN A 61 -28.71 12.23 -11.31
C ASN A 61 -28.47 13.02 -12.62
N ASP A 62 -28.27 14.34 -12.62
CA ASP A 62 -28.38 15.21 -13.81
C ASP A 62 -27.06 15.87 -14.27
N SER A 63 -25.89 15.26 -14.02
CA SER A 63 -24.64 15.81 -14.58
C SER A 63 -23.83 14.74 -15.31
N GLU A 64 -23.69 14.91 -16.63
CA GLU A 64 -22.84 14.09 -17.49
C GLU A 64 -21.39 14.07 -16.97
N LEU A 65 -20.80 12.88 -16.93
CA LEU A 65 -19.49 12.62 -16.33
C LEU A 65 -18.37 13.07 -17.26
N ASP A 66 -17.95 14.34 -17.15
CA ASP A 66 -16.85 14.88 -17.98
C ASP A 66 -15.44 14.36 -17.61
N ASP A 67 -15.25 13.67 -16.47
CA ASP A 67 -14.04 12.91 -16.10
C ASP A 67 -14.28 12.20 -14.74
N PRO A 68 -14.40 10.86 -14.67
CA PRO A 68 -14.68 10.16 -13.41
C PRO A 68 -13.58 10.38 -12.34
N ASP A 69 -12.31 10.50 -12.74
CA ASP A 69 -11.18 10.61 -11.81
C ASP A 69 -11.06 11.99 -11.15
N LYS A 70 -11.57 13.03 -11.81
CA LYS A 70 -11.59 14.40 -11.25
C LYS A 70 -12.78 14.66 -10.33
N GLN A 71 -13.74 13.74 -10.27
CA GLN A 71 -15.02 13.98 -9.60
C GLN A 71 -15.16 13.26 -8.25
N LEU A 72 -14.40 12.18 -8.01
CA LEU A 72 -14.40 11.44 -6.76
C LEU A 72 -13.72 12.21 -5.61
N SER A 73 -14.29 12.11 -4.41
CA SER A 73 -13.65 12.55 -3.17
C SER A 73 -12.42 11.70 -2.83
N VAL A 74 -11.60 12.16 -1.89
CA VAL A 74 -10.45 11.37 -1.40
C VAL A 74 -10.91 10.05 -0.78
N THR A 75 -12.01 10.05 -0.04
CA THR A 75 -12.61 8.84 0.55
C THR A 75 -13.12 7.89 -0.52
N GLU A 76 -13.78 8.40 -1.56
CA GLU A 76 -14.30 7.57 -2.65
C GLU A 76 -13.17 6.91 -3.45
N LYS A 77 -12.11 7.66 -3.76
CA LYS A 77 -10.90 7.09 -4.38
C LYS A 77 -10.32 5.96 -3.55
N LYS A 78 -10.30 6.12 -2.22
CA LYS A 78 -9.79 5.09 -1.30
C LYS A 78 -10.69 3.85 -1.23
N ILE A 79 -12.00 4.00 -1.35
CA ILE A 79 -12.92 2.86 -1.48
C ILE A 79 -12.68 2.14 -2.81
N MET A 80 -12.56 2.89 -3.91
CA MET A 80 -12.30 2.34 -5.23
C MET A 80 -10.98 1.56 -5.24
N ASP A 81 -9.88 2.19 -4.79
CA ASP A 81 -8.57 1.55 -4.63
C ASP A 81 -8.67 0.23 -3.83
N ALA A 82 -9.39 0.24 -2.69
CA ALA A 82 -9.54 -0.94 -1.85
C ALA A 82 -10.41 -2.04 -2.47
N CYS A 83 -11.43 -1.66 -3.25
CA CYS A 83 -12.24 -2.59 -4.04
C CYS A 83 -11.39 -3.24 -5.12
N ASP A 84 -10.60 -2.47 -5.86
CA ASP A 84 -9.71 -2.97 -6.91
C ASP A 84 -8.66 -3.92 -6.33
N ILE A 85 -8.05 -3.57 -5.20
CA ILE A 85 -7.15 -4.46 -4.45
C ILE A 85 -7.86 -5.77 -4.10
N SER A 86 -9.03 -5.70 -3.47
CA SER A 86 -9.78 -6.87 -3.04
C SER A 86 -10.16 -7.78 -4.21
N ASN A 87 -10.58 -7.18 -5.33
CA ASN A 87 -10.92 -7.90 -6.56
C ASN A 87 -9.69 -8.62 -7.15
N SER A 88 -8.54 -7.94 -7.19
CA SER A 88 -7.28 -8.49 -7.67
C SER A 88 -6.71 -9.60 -6.78
N LEU A 89 -6.92 -9.53 -5.47
CA LEU A 89 -6.54 -10.60 -4.54
C LEU A 89 -7.41 -11.85 -4.70
N ASP A 90 -8.63 -11.69 -5.23
CA ASP A 90 -9.58 -12.76 -5.52
C ASP A 90 -9.84 -13.67 -4.31
N ALA A 91 -10.82 -13.26 -3.49
CA ALA A 91 -11.21 -13.99 -2.28
C ALA A 91 -11.68 -15.44 -2.53
N SER A 92 -11.97 -15.82 -3.78
CA SER A 92 -12.33 -17.20 -4.13
C SER A 92 -11.13 -18.15 -4.10
N LYS A 93 -9.90 -17.61 -4.16
CA LYS A 93 -8.65 -18.38 -4.15
C LYS A 93 -8.05 -18.47 -2.75
N ASP A 94 -7.47 -19.63 -2.44
CA ASP A 94 -6.75 -19.84 -1.17
C ASP A 94 -5.47 -18.99 -1.11
N ILE A 95 -4.77 -18.84 -2.23
CA ILE A 95 -3.59 -17.99 -2.39
C ILE A 95 -3.81 -17.08 -3.62
N PRO A 96 -3.67 -15.75 -3.51
CA PRO A 96 -3.77 -14.85 -4.65
C PRO A 96 -2.74 -15.19 -5.75
N SER A 97 -3.14 -15.05 -7.01
CA SER A 97 -2.23 -15.21 -8.15
C SER A 97 -1.39 -13.95 -8.31
N THR A 98 -0.22 -13.92 -7.68
CA THR A 98 0.68 -12.75 -7.67
C THR A 98 1.74 -12.79 -8.75
N GLU A 99 1.61 -13.68 -9.74
CA GLU A 99 2.55 -13.77 -10.85
C GLU A 99 2.60 -12.47 -11.65
N GLY A 100 3.80 -11.96 -11.89
CA GLY A 100 4.04 -10.70 -12.61
C GLY A 100 3.78 -9.42 -11.81
N TRP A 101 3.44 -9.49 -10.52
CA TRP A 101 3.22 -8.29 -9.70
C TRP A 101 4.55 -7.68 -9.24
N PRO A 102 4.80 -6.38 -9.48
CA PRO A 102 6.04 -5.74 -9.06
C PRO A 102 6.09 -5.52 -7.55
N ILE A 103 7.31 -5.54 -6.98
CA ILE A 103 7.55 -5.10 -5.60
C ILE A 103 7.46 -3.58 -5.59
N SER A 104 6.55 -3.01 -4.79
CA SER A 104 6.35 -1.56 -4.67
C SER A 104 6.72 -0.98 -3.30
N LYS A 105 7.02 -1.84 -2.33
CA LYS A 105 7.22 -1.45 -0.93
C LYS A 105 8.13 -2.47 -0.23
N VAL A 106 8.87 -1.99 0.76
CA VAL A 106 9.55 -2.80 1.76
C VAL A 106 8.84 -2.65 3.11
N ALA A 107 8.63 -3.77 3.79
CA ALA A 107 8.08 -3.83 5.15
C ALA A 107 9.04 -4.58 6.07
N VAL A 108 9.30 -4.04 7.25
CA VAL A 108 10.23 -4.60 8.22
C VAL A 108 9.54 -4.84 9.56
N LEU A 109 9.61 -6.09 10.03
CA LEU A 109 9.38 -6.45 11.43
C LEU A 109 10.74 -6.46 12.14
N LEU A 110 10.96 -5.45 12.97
CA LEU A 110 12.15 -5.33 13.79
C LEU A 110 11.90 -6.00 15.15
N ILE A 111 12.74 -6.96 15.52
CA ILE A 111 12.67 -7.70 16.79
C ILE A 111 13.95 -7.52 17.62
N ASP A 112 13.83 -7.65 18.93
CA ASP A 112 14.99 -7.64 19.83
C ASP A 112 15.84 -8.92 19.71
N SER A 113 17.04 -8.90 20.29
CA SER A 113 17.98 -10.02 20.28
C SER A 113 17.41 -11.29 20.93
N ARG A 114 16.46 -11.12 21.87
CA ARG A 114 15.75 -12.20 22.57
C ARG A 114 14.54 -12.74 21.82
N LYS A 115 14.07 -12.05 20.78
CA LYS A 115 12.83 -12.34 20.02
C LYS A 115 11.58 -12.29 20.90
N GLU A 116 11.61 -11.47 21.95
CA GLU A 116 10.51 -11.28 22.90
C GLU A 116 9.73 -10.00 22.62
N ASN A 117 10.37 -9.00 22.00
CA ASN A 117 9.76 -7.72 21.70
C ASN A 117 9.90 -7.36 20.22
N CYS A 118 8.92 -6.64 19.69
CA CYS A 118 9.00 -6.05 18.37
C CYS A 118 8.80 -4.53 18.42
N PHE A 119 9.46 -3.84 17.51
CA PHE A 119 9.25 -2.41 17.32
C PHE A 119 8.08 -2.20 16.36
N LEU A 120 7.09 -1.42 16.81
CA LEU A 120 6.01 -0.94 15.98
C LEU A 120 6.07 0.58 15.89
N LYS A 121 5.99 1.09 14.66
CA LYS A 121 5.97 2.52 14.39
C LYS A 121 4.63 3.10 14.82
N HIS A 122 4.65 4.07 15.72
CA HIS A 122 3.47 4.85 16.08
C HIS A 122 3.24 5.97 15.06
N SER A 123 2.07 6.00 14.41
CA SER A 123 1.70 7.07 13.47
C SER A 123 1.16 8.27 14.23
N SER A 124 1.81 9.42 14.11
CA SER A 124 1.29 10.70 14.63
C SER A 124 0.12 11.25 13.80
N MET A 125 -0.08 10.76 12.57
CA MET A 125 -1.14 11.22 11.65
C MET A 125 -2.49 10.55 11.93
N THR A 126 -2.47 9.40 12.59
CA THR A 126 -3.65 8.61 12.94
C THR A 126 -3.50 8.25 14.42
N GLU A 127 -3.95 9.13 15.32
CA GLU A 127 -3.90 8.93 16.78
C GLU A 127 -4.31 7.49 17.12
N GLY A 128 -3.33 6.66 17.50
CA GLY A 128 -3.58 5.33 18.06
C GLY A 128 -3.32 4.10 17.17
N PHE A 129 -2.74 4.23 15.97
CA PHE A 129 -2.38 3.05 15.16
C PHE A 129 -0.88 2.75 15.18
N PHE A 130 -0.56 1.49 15.51
CA PHE A 130 0.78 0.92 15.43
C PHE A 130 0.91 0.13 14.12
N SER A 131 2.02 0.31 13.41
CA SER A 131 2.31 -0.39 12.16
C SER A 131 3.72 -0.97 12.15
N LEU A 132 4.00 -1.84 11.18
CA LEU A 132 5.37 -2.20 10.83
C LEU A 132 6.11 -0.97 10.27
N ILE A 133 7.44 -1.09 10.17
CA ILE A 133 8.25 -0.10 9.48
C ILE A 133 8.07 -0.35 7.99
N GLU A 134 7.35 0.53 7.31
CA GLU A 134 7.08 0.44 5.87
C GLU A 134 7.72 1.60 5.12
N LYS A 135 8.28 1.31 3.94
CA LYS A 135 8.85 2.31 3.03
C LYS A 135 8.49 1.95 1.58
N ASP A 136 7.82 2.86 0.90
CA ASP A 136 7.50 2.71 -0.52
C ASP A 136 8.78 2.78 -1.37
N LEU A 137 8.81 1.99 -2.44
CA LEU A 137 9.87 2.04 -3.45
C LEU A 137 9.50 3.14 -4.45
N ASP A 138 10.19 4.27 -4.40
CA ASP A 138 10.06 5.30 -5.41
C ASP A 138 10.58 4.75 -6.76
N VAL A 139 9.68 4.54 -7.71
CA VAL A 139 10.01 4.05 -9.07
C VAL A 139 10.99 5.01 -9.80
N SER A 140 11.19 6.24 -9.30
CA SER A 140 12.18 7.18 -9.84
C SER A 140 13.60 7.01 -9.30
N SER A 141 13.81 6.35 -8.15
CA SER A 141 15.13 6.28 -7.51
C SER A 141 16.04 5.17 -8.07
N CYS A 142 15.48 4.21 -8.82
CA CYS A 142 16.26 3.14 -9.46
C CYS A 142 17.11 3.62 -10.67
N ILE A 143 17.09 4.92 -10.99
CA ILE A 143 17.82 5.50 -12.13
C ILE A 143 19.13 6.20 -11.69
N SER A 144 19.43 6.38 -10.40
CA SER A 144 20.52 7.28 -9.97
C SER A 144 21.80 6.67 -9.39
N GLU A 145 21.96 5.35 -9.30
CA GLU A 145 23.19 4.75 -8.76
C GLU A 145 23.92 3.79 -9.71
N VAL A 146 23.98 4.16 -11.00
CA VAL A 146 25.12 3.79 -11.85
C VAL A 146 25.49 5.04 -12.65
N MET A 147 26.38 5.85 -12.09
CA MET A 147 27.41 6.65 -12.78
C MET A 147 27.91 7.75 -11.83
N SER A 148 28.84 7.38 -10.95
CA SER A 148 29.83 8.37 -10.50
C SER A 148 30.84 8.58 -11.62
N GLU A 149 31.11 9.86 -11.87
CA GLU A 149 32.22 10.44 -12.62
C GLU A 149 32.25 10.24 -14.15
N GLY A 150 31.90 11.30 -14.88
CA GLY A 150 32.24 11.41 -16.30
C GLY A 150 31.48 12.50 -17.04
N LYS A 151 32.21 13.50 -17.54
CA LYS A 151 31.71 14.67 -18.27
C LYS A 151 30.97 14.30 -19.58
N GLN A 152 29.93 15.10 -19.84
CA GLN A 152 29.41 15.55 -21.16
C GLN A 152 28.50 14.68 -22.05
N LYS A 153 27.46 15.41 -22.52
CA LYS A 153 26.72 15.36 -23.80
C LYS A 153 25.49 14.44 -23.92
N ARG A 154 24.34 15.11 -23.85
CA ARG A 154 23.00 14.69 -24.28
C ARG A 154 23.02 14.01 -25.66
N LYS A 155 22.67 12.73 -25.71
CA LYS A 155 22.08 12.10 -26.89
C LYS A 155 20.74 11.50 -26.48
N LYS A 156 19.65 12.02 -27.05
CA LYS A 156 18.31 11.44 -26.95
C LYS A 156 18.34 10.08 -27.65
N ILE A 157 18.47 9.00 -26.89
CA ILE A 157 18.21 7.66 -27.38
C ILE A 157 16.73 7.38 -27.11
N LYS A 158 15.95 7.26 -28.18
CA LYS A 158 14.61 6.67 -28.13
C LYS A 158 14.81 5.21 -27.73
N VAL A 159 14.51 4.87 -26.49
CA VAL A 159 14.44 3.47 -26.03
C VAL A 159 12.99 3.07 -26.01
N THR A 160 12.60 2.28 -27.00
CA THR A 160 11.41 1.43 -26.97
C THR A 160 11.62 0.45 -25.81
N ARG A 161 11.09 0.77 -24.62
CA ARG A 161 11.19 -0.10 -23.44
C ARG A 161 10.17 -1.23 -23.59
N ASN A 162 10.66 -2.44 -23.83
CA ASN A 162 9.89 -3.65 -23.58
C ASN A 162 9.74 -3.80 -22.06
N PHE A 163 8.50 -3.93 -21.59
CA PHE A 163 8.06 -3.77 -20.19
C PHE A 163 8.03 -5.09 -19.40
N PHE A 164 9.01 -5.96 -19.57
CA PHE A 164 9.07 -7.23 -18.87
C PHE A 164 10.52 -7.45 -18.42
N GLU A 165 10.73 -7.69 -17.12
CA GLU A 165 12.02 -7.85 -16.41
C GLU A 165 12.81 -6.57 -16.08
N ASP A 166 12.47 -5.92 -14.97
CA ASP A 166 13.47 -5.32 -14.07
C ASP A 166 13.00 -5.66 -12.65
N ALA A 167 13.29 -6.89 -12.20
CA ALA A 167 13.13 -7.23 -10.80
C ALA A 167 14.11 -6.34 -10.02
N VAL A 168 13.60 -5.52 -9.10
CA VAL A 168 14.45 -4.72 -8.21
C VAL A 168 15.39 -5.67 -7.48
N ASP A 169 16.69 -5.41 -7.60
CA ASP A 169 17.72 -6.27 -7.02
C ASP A 169 17.59 -6.38 -5.49
N GLU A 170 17.89 -7.55 -4.94
CA GLU A 170 17.73 -7.83 -3.50
C GLU A 170 18.62 -6.93 -2.65
N ASP A 171 19.83 -6.60 -3.11
CA ASP A 171 20.71 -5.70 -2.36
C ASP A 171 20.08 -4.31 -2.26
N THR A 172 19.42 -3.85 -3.32
CA THR A 172 18.69 -2.57 -3.31
C THR A 172 17.53 -2.60 -2.30
N LEU A 173 16.75 -3.69 -2.29
CA LEU A 173 15.63 -3.84 -1.35
C LEU A 173 16.10 -3.90 0.12
N GLN A 174 17.23 -4.57 0.38
CA GLN A 174 17.84 -4.60 1.70
C GLN A 174 18.34 -3.22 2.14
N GLN A 175 18.96 -2.45 1.24
CA GLN A 175 19.41 -1.09 1.56
C GLN A 175 18.23 -0.18 1.90
N VAL A 176 17.12 -0.29 1.16
CA VAL A 176 15.87 0.41 1.50
C VAL A 176 15.36 -0.03 2.88
N ALA A 177 15.40 -1.31 3.20
CA ALA A 177 14.98 -1.85 4.49
C ALA A 177 15.83 -1.29 5.65
N PHE A 178 17.16 -1.30 5.53
CA PHE A 178 18.06 -0.75 6.54
C PHE A 178 17.88 0.76 6.71
N SER A 179 17.72 1.50 5.60
CA SER A 179 17.38 2.93 5.63
C SER A 179 16.07 3.18 6.38
N ALA A 180 15.04 2.39 6.13
CA ALA A 180 13.74 2.52 6.81
C ALA A 180 13.85 2.30 8.33
N VAL A 181 14.64 1.30 8.76
CA VAL A 181 14.88 1.05 10.19
C VAL A 181 15.67 2.20 10.83
N LYS A 182 16.70 2.71 10.16
CA LYS A 182 17.47 3.84 10.65
C LYS A 182 16.61 5.09 10.84
N GLU A 183 15.71 5.37 9.89
CA GLU A 183 14.78 6.50 9.97
C GLU A 183 13.73 6.33 11.08
N ALA A 184 13.22 5.11 11.30
CA ALA A 184 12.14 4.87 12.25
C ALA A 184 12.63 4.65 13.70
N ALA A 185 13.77 3.98 13.88
CA ALA A 185 14.27 3.54 15.18
C ALA A 185 15.68 4.06 15.52
N GLY A 186 16.38 4.73 14.58
CA GLY A 186 17.72 5.26 14.80
C GLY A 186 18.85 4.21 14.81
N ILE A 187 18.55 2.96 14.46
CA ILE A 187 19.50 1.83 14.52
C ILE A 187 20.26 1.72 13.20
N ASN A 188 21.58 1.52 13.26
CA ASN A 188 22.40 1.40 12.05
C ASN A 188 22.42 -0.02 11.50
N GLN A 189 22.72 -0.15 10.20
CA GLN A 189 22.79 -1.44 9.50
C GLN A 189 23.74 -2.45 10.16
N ASN A 190 24.88 -1.99 10.69
CA ASN A 190 25.87 -2.86 11.34
C ASN A 190 25.38 -3.48 12.65
N GLU A 191 24.33 -2.93 13.26
CA GLU A 191 23.69 -3.42 14.49
C GLU A 191 22.53 -4.38 14.19
N LEU A 192 22.22 -4.62 12.91
CA LEU A 192 21.09 -5.42 12.47
C LEU A 192 21.55 -6.67 11.74
N ILE A 193 20.73 -7.72 11.83
CA ILE A 193 20.80 -8.91 10.98
C ILE A 193 19.44 -9.18 10.36
N ILE A 194 19.42 -9.59 9.11
CA ILE A 194 18.21 -10.11 8.46
C ILE A 194 18.13 -11.60 8.82
N ILE A 195 17.08 -11.99 9.54
CA ILE A 195 16.84 -13.40 9.89
C ILE A 195 16.09 -14.10 8.76
N ARG A 196 15.12 -13.39 8.17
CA ARG A 196 14.19 -13.96 7.21
C ARG A 196 13.72 -12.88 6.24
N SER A 197 13.45 -13.30 5.02
CA SER A 197 12.78 -12.49 4.02
C SER A 197 11.68 -13.30 3.33
N ASP A 198 10.54 -12.66 3.08
CA ASP A 198 9.42 -13.24 2.35
C ASP A 198 8.86 -12.18 1.38
N VAL A 199 7.92 -12.59 0.53
CA VAL A 199 7.19 -11.69 -0.37
C VAL A 199 5.70 -11.88 -0.08
N ALA A 200 4.99 -10.78 0.13
CA ALA A 200 3.55 -10.78 0.39
C ALA A 200 2.84 -9.80 -0.55
N TYR A 201 1.56 -10.02 -0.81
CA TYR A 201 0.76 -9.05 -1.55
C TYR A 201 0.61 -7.75 -0.77
N SER A 202 0.65 -6.62 -1.48
CA SER A 202 0.46 -5.31 -0.89
C SER A 202 -1.03 -5.01 -0.72
N LEU A 203 -1.38 -4.47 0.45
CA LEU A 203 -2.73 -3.96 0.73
C LEU A 203 -2.84 -2.45 0.53
N SER A 204 -1.77 -1.78 0.11
CA SER A 204 -1.77 -0.33 -0.12
C SER A 204 -1.89 0.05 -1.59
N LYS A 205 -1.61 -0.89 -2.51
CA LYS A 205 -1.67 -0.66 -3.96
C LYS A 205 -2.07 -1.94 -4.68
N GLU A 206 -2.95 -1.79 -5.67
CA GLU A 206 -3.45 -2.91 -6.47
C GLU A 206 -2.32 -3.60 -7.26
N LYS A 207 -2.36 -4.93 -7.33
CA LYS A 207 -1.44 -5.77 -8.12
C LYS A 207 0.03 -5.50 -7.83
N THR A 208 0.38 -5.16 -6.59
CA THR A 208 1.77 -5.05 -6.18
C THR A 208 2.10 -5.94 -4.99
N MET A 209 3.39 -6.18 -4.82
CA MET A 209 3.94 -6.96 -3.72
C MET A 209 4.72 -6.06 -2.76
N ALA A 210 4.86 -6.53 -1.53
CA ALA A 210 5.77 -5.99 -0.53
C ALA A 210 6.86 -7.02 -0.25
N ARG A 211 8.12 -6.56 -0.25
CA ARG A 211 9.23 -7.35 0.26
C ARG A 211 9.23 -7.23 1.78
N PHE A 212 9.06 -8.36 2.46
CA PHE A 212 8.97 -8.41 3.91
C PHE A 212 10.27 -8.93 4.50
N TYR A 213 10.86 -8.20 5.45
CA TYR A 213 12.04 -8.62 6.18
C TYR A 213 11.74 -8.73 7.68
N ILE A 214 12.25 -9.79 8.30
CA ILE A 214 12.40 -9.88 9.75
C ILE A 214 13.85 -9.52 10.07
N MET A 215 14.02 -8.40 10.74
CA MET A 215 15.33 -7.90 11.18
C MET A 215 15.45 -8.00 12.69
N GLN A 216 16.63 -8.38 13.16
CA GLN A 216 16.93 -8.50 14.58
C GLN A 216 18.10 -7.60 14.96
N CYS A 217 17.96 -6.92 16.09
CA CYS A 217 19.07 -6.24 16.75
C CYS A 217 20.08 -7.28 17.26
N LYS A 218 21.36 -7.05 16.97
CA LYS A 218 22.46 -7.87 17.49
C LYS A 218 22.57 -7.80 19.01
#